data_AF-A0A3D6CE14-F1
#
_entry.id   AF-A0A3D6CE14-F1
#
_cell.length_a   1.000
_cell.length_b   1.000
_cell.length_c   1.000
_cell.angle_alpha   90.00
_cell.angle_beta   90.00
_cell.angle_gamma   90.00
#
_symmetry.space_group_name_H-M   'P 1'
#
loop_
_entity.id
_entity.type
_entity.pdbx_description
1 polymer ?
#
loop_
_entity_poly.entity_id
_entity_poly.type
_entity_poly.pdbx_seq_one_letter_code
_entity_poly.pdbx_strand_id
1 'polypeptide(L)'
;GGAKEIVLTGINLGDFGKGLTGGKKREESFFELIQALEAQGAVERFRISSIEPNLLSNDMIEWVANSRHFMPHFHIPLQSGNNAVLASMRRRYLRELYAEKVGLIKTMMPHACIGVDVIVGFPGETDEAFRDTTRFLEEIDISYLHVFTYSERDNTQALQIRPVVPMGVRHERNKILRNLSFRKMQAFTEKHIGETRKVLFESANKNGMMEGFTDNYIKITAPYKEEWVNQVVEWTV
;
A
#
# COMPACT_ATOMS: atom_id res chain seq x y z
N GLY A 1 1.01 21.08 19.63
CA GLY A 1 1.66 20.82 18.34
C GLY A 1 0.63 20.28 17.37
N GLY A 2 0.69 20.68 16.10
CA GLY A 2 -0.19 20.14 15.05
C GLY A 2 0.29 18.78 14.54
N ALA A 3 -0.53 18.14 13.70
CA ALA A 3 -0.14 16.92 13.00
C ALA A 3 1.01 17.19 12.02
N LYS A 4 2.03 16.32 12.01
CA LYS A 4 3.18 16.39 11.09
C LYS A 4 2.97 15.59 9.80
N GLU A 5 2.13 14.56 9.86
CA GLU A 5 1.74 13.77 8.71
C GLU A 5 0.22 13.60 8.68
N ILE A 6 -0.37 13.75 7.50
CA ILE A 6 -1.76 13.39 7.22
C ILE A 6 -1.77 12.18 6.28
N VAL A 7 -2.45 11.13 6.68
CA VAL A 7 -2.68 9.96 5.83
C VAL A 7 -4.06 10.08 5.18
N LEU A 8 -4.09 10.15 3.85
CA LEU A 8 -5.32 10.17 3.07
C LEU A 8 -5.88 8.75 2.99
N THR A 9 -7.10 8.56 3.49
CA THR A 9 -7.79 7.26 3.55
C THR A 9 -9.18 7.33 2.95
N GLY A 10 -9.65 6.21 2.39
CA GLY A 10 -10.99 6.08 1.84
C GLY A 10 -11.27 4.65 1.40
N ILE A 11 -12.55 4.28 1.31
CA ILE A 11 -12.97 2.96 0.81
C ILE A 11 -12.50 2.77 -0.64
N ASN A 12 -12.63 3.83 -1.45
CA ASN A 12 -12.00 3.94 -2.76
C ASN A 12 -11.57 5.39 -3.00
N LEU A 13 -10.32 5.74 -2.69
CA LEU A 13 -9.82 7.12 -2.83
C LEU A 13 -9.96 7.65 -4.25
N GLY A 14 -9.82 6.80 -5.27
CA GLY A 14 -9.98 7.22 -6.67
C GLY A 14 -11.41 7.52 -7.09
N ASP A 15 -12.40 7.24 -6.24
CA ASP A 15 -13.79 7.66 -6.44
C ASP A 15 -14.12 8.96 -5.70
N PHE A 16 -13.12 9.64 -5.13
CA PHE A 16 -13.31 10.97 -4.55
C PHE A 16 -14.03 11.91 -5.53
N GLY A 17 -14.95 12.70 -4.98
CA GLY A 17 -15.76 13.67 -5.70
C GLY A 17 -16.82 13.08 -6.66
N LYS A 18 -16.86 11.76 -6.89
CA LYS A 18 -17.94 11.14 -7.67
C LYS A 18 -19.21 11.00 -6.82
N GLY A 19 -20.08 12.01 -6.85
CA GLY A 19 -21.35 11.97 -6.13
C GLY A 19 -22.34 13.07 -6.49
N LEU A 20 -23.62 12.80 -6.23
CA LEU A 20 -24.69 13.79 -6.27
C LEU A 20 -24.86 14.35 -4.85
N THR A 21 -24.39 15.56 -4.60
CA THR A 21 -24.78 16.31 -3.39
C THR A 21 -25.74 17.42 -3.80
N GLY A 22 -26.99 17.33 -3.34
CA GLY A 22 -28.00 18.38 -3.56
C GLY A 22 -28.31 18.68 -5.04
N GLY A 23 -28.28 17.69 -5.93
CA GLY A 23 -28.60 17.86 -7.35
C GLY A 23 -27.50 18.52 -8.19
N LYS A 24 -26.33 18.82 -7.62
CA LYS A 24 -25.13 19.27 -8.37
C LYS A 24 -24.15 18.12 -8.51
N LYS A 25 -23.73 17.84 -9.75
CA LYS A 25 -22.60 16.96 -10.06
C LYS A 25 -21.33 17.77 -9.80
N ARG A 26 -20.62 17.48 -8.70
CA ARG A 26 -19.22 17.89 -8.56
C ARG A 26 -18.39 16.81 -9.22
N GLU A 27 -17.45 17.20 -10.07
CA GLU A 27 -16.45 16.32 -10.66
C GLU A 27 -15.07 16.75 -10.19
N GLU A 28 -14.87 16.83 -8.87
CA GLU A 28 -13.53 17.06 -8.31
C GLU A 28 -12.81 15.71 -8.22
N SER A 29 -11.63 15.58 -8.81
CA SER A 29 -10.87 14.33 -8.79
C SER A 29 -10.01 14.21 -7.53
N PHE A 30 -9.65 12.98 -7.16
CA PHE A 30 -8.64 12.76 -6.12
C PHE A 30 -7.31 13.44 -6.45
N PHE A 31 -6.99 13.55 -7.75
CA PHE A 31 -5.78 14.22 -8.19
C PHE A 31 -5.80 15.72 -7.89
N GLU A 32 -6.92 16.39 -8.16
CA GLU A 32 -7.10 17.81 -7.82
C GLU A 32 -7.05 18.05 -6.30
N LEU A 33 -7.56 17.10 -5.50
CA LEU A 33 -7.43 17.17 -4.05
C LEU A 33 -5.97 17.15 -3.60
N ILE A 34 -5.14 16.22 -4.11
CA ILE A 34 -3.74 16.15 -3.69
C ILE A 34 -2.95 17.39 -4.13
N GLN A 35 -3.26 17.95 -5.31
CA GLN A 35 -2.66 19.20 -5.78
C GLN A 35 -3.04 20.37 -4.89
N ALA A 36 -4.32 20.48 -4.49
CA ALA A 36 -4.79 21.53 -3.60
C ALA A 36 -4.17 21.44 -2.20
N LEU A 37 -4.01 20.22 -1.67
CA LEU A 37 -3.37 19.99 -0.37
C LEU A 37 -1.89 20.41 -0.37
N GLU A 38 -1.15 20.06 -1.42
CA GLU A 38 0.24 20.48 -1.59
C GLU A 38 0.35 22.01 -1.71
N ALA A 39 -0.52 22.65 -2.50
CA ALA A 39 -0.52 24.10 -2.67
C ALA A 39 -0.80 24.88 -1.37
N GLN A 40 -1.58 24.31 -0.44
CA GLN A 40 -1.81 24.94 0.86
C GLN A 40 -0.59 24.89 1.79
N GLY A 41 0.29 23.88 1.65
CA GLY A 41 1.54 23.78 2.41
C GLY A 41 1.38 23.71 3.94
N ALA A 42 0.18 23.41 4.44
CA ALA A 42 -0.13 23.48 5.88
C ALA A 42 0.45 22.32 6.70
N VAL A 43 0.82 21.21 6.05
CA VAL A 43 1.33 19.99 6.67
C VAL A 43 2.62 19.55 5.97
N GLU A 44 3.59 19.10 6.77
CA GLU A 44 4.90 18.70 6.26
C GLU A 44 4.84 17.45 5.38
N ARG A 45 4.01 16.46 5.77
CA ARG A 45 3.90 15.17 5.09
C ARG A 45 2.47 14.77 4.78
N PHE A 46 2.28 14.21 3.59
CA PHE A 46 1.09 13.50 3.16
C PHE A 46 1.45 12.09 2.74
N ARG A 47 0.56 11.14 3.01
CA ARG A 47 0.70 9.74 2.57
C ARG A 47 -0.62 9.23 2.03
N ILE A 48 -0.57 8.45 0.96
CA ILE A 48 -1.75 7.83 0.36
C ILE A 48 -1.84 6.40 0.91
N SER A 49 -2.93 6.09 1.64
CA SER A 49 -3.03 4.80 2.34
C SER A 49 -3.36 3.59 1.47
N SER A 50 -4.22 3.73 0.45
CA SER A 50 -4.57 2.64 -0.48
C SER A 50 -5.28 3.22 -1.71
N ILE A 51 -4.80 2.91 -2.91
CA ILE A 51 -5.42 3.32 -4.18
C ILE A 51 -5.42 2.18 -5.19
N GLU A 52 -6.57 1.87 -5.81
CA GLU A 52 -6.64 0.81 -6.83
C GLU A 52 -5.75 1.13 -8.05
N PRO A 53 -5.13 0.11 -8.69
CA PRO A 53 -4.18 0.33 -9.78
C PRO A 53 -4.79 1.06 -10.99
N ASN A 54 -6.08 0.85 -11.28
CA ASN A 54 -6.81 1.53 -12.35
C ASN A 54 -7.18 2.98 -12.03
N LEU A 55 -7.08 3.40 -10.77
CA LEU A 55 -7.37 4.78 -10.34
C LEU A 55 -6.09 5.59 -10.07
N LEU A 56 -4.96 4.90 -9.98
CA LEU A 56 -3.63 5.51 -9.93
C LEU A 56 -3.18 5.87 -11.36
N SER A 57 -3.43 7.11 -11.77
CA SER A 57 -2.98 7.62 -13.07
C SER A 57 -1.47 7.82 -13.11
N ASN A 58 -0.90 7.86 -14.32
CA ASN A 58 0.54 8.14 -14.49
C ASN A 58 0.86 9.55 -13.99
N ASP A 59 0.03 10.54 -14.32
CA ASP A 59 0.14 11.92 -13.84
C ASP A 59 0.18 12.01 -12.31
N MET A 60 -0.57 11.15 -11.60
CA MET A 60 -0.55 11.12 -10.14
C MET A 60 0.77 10.55 -9.59
N ILE A 61 1.30 9.50 -10.24
CA ILE A 61 2.62 8.95 -9.90
C ILE A 61 3.71 10.00 -10.15
N GLU A 62 3.66 10.67 -11.29
CA GLU A 62 4.60 11.73 -11.67
C GLU A 62 4.52 12.92 -10.70
N TRP A 63 3.31 13.30 -10.29
CA TRP A 63 3.11 14.35 -9.30
C TRP A 63 3.72 13.98 -7.95
N VAL A 64 3.42 12.79 -7.43
CA VAL A 64 3.98 12.31 -6.15
C VAL A 64 5.51 12.25 -6.22
N ALA A 65 6.07 11.83 -7.36
CA ALA A 65 7.53 11.80 -7.55
C ALA A 65 8.22 13.16 -7.45
N ASN A 66 7.51 14.24 -7.81
CA ASN A 66 8.02 15.61 -7.76
C ASN A 66 7.54 16.39 -6.53
N SER A 67 6.70 15.78 -5.70
CA SER A 67 6.10 16.42 -4.54
C SER A 67 7.13 16.63 -3.43
N ARG A 68 7.00 17.76 -2.72
CA ARG A 68 7.79 18.00 -1.50
C ARG A 68 7.12 17.48 -0.25
N HIS A 69 5.80 17.29 -0.31
CA HIS A 69 4.97 16.94 0.83
C HIS A 69 4.43 15.52 0.75
N PHE A 70 4.22 14.96 -0.43
CA PHE A 70 3.79 13.56 -0.58
C PHE A 70 4.99 12.62 -0.47
N MET A 71 4.87 11.68 0.47
CA MET A 71 5.95 10.75 0.76
C MET A 71 6.04 9.65 -0.32
N PRO A 72 7.24 9.14 -0.64
CA PRO A 72 7.47 8.11 -1.66
C PRO A 72 7.03 6.72 -1.15
N HIS A 73 5.73 6.60 -0.89
CA HIS A 73 5.08 5.41 -0.40
C HIS A 73 3.74 5.24 -1.10
N PHE A 74 3.57 4.05 -1.66
CA PHE A 74 2.35 3.64 -2.33
C PHE A 74 1.85 2.38 -1.66
N HIS A 75 0.55 2.30 -1.51
CA HIS A 75 -0.10 1.07 -1.15
C HIS A 75 -1.18 0.80 -2.18
N ILE A 76 -1.02 -0.32 -2.89
CA ILE A 76 -1.78 -0.63 -4.09
C ILE A 76 -2.32 -2.05 -3.91
N PRO A 77 -3.64 -2.25 -3.73
CA PRO A 77 -4.20 -3.57 -3.57
C PRO A 77 -4.12 -4.37 -4.88
N LEU A 78 -3.38 -5.48 -4.88
CA LEU A 78 -3.35 -6.42 -6.01
C LEU A 78 -4.51 -7.41 -5.91
N GLN A 79 -4.75 -7.94 -4.71
CA GLN A 79 -5.70 -9.01 -4.37
C GLN A 79 -5.28 -10.40 -4.83
N SER A 80 -4.94 -10.58 -6.11
CA SER A 80 -4.38 -11.83 -6.66
C SER A 80 -3.47 -11.54 -7.84
N GLY A 81 -2.41 -12.31 -8.02
CA GLY A 81 -1.53 -12.22 -9.20
C GLY A 81 -1.99 -13.08 -10.38
N ASN A 82 -3.18 -13.67 -10.30
CA ASN A 82 -3.79 -14.46 -11.37
C ASN A 82 -5.03 -13.76 -11.93
N ASN A 83 -5.04 -13.52 -13.25
CA ASN A 83 -6.11 -12.77 -13.92
C ASN A 83 -7.49 -13.44 -13.85
N ALA A 84 -7.57 -14.78 -13.81
CA ALA A 84 -8.85 -15.47 -13.67
C ALA A 84 -9.45 -15.31 -12.26
N VAL A 85 -8.58 -15.33 -11.22
CA VAL A 85 -9.00 -15.05 -9.84
C VAL A 85 -9.37 -13.57 -9.66
N LEU A 86 -8.63 -12.64 -10.27
CA LEU A 86 -9.01 -11.22 -10.27
C LEU A 86 -10.40 -11.00 -10.88
N ALA A 87 -10.68 -11.65 -12.01
CA ALA A 87 -11.98 -11.58 -12.66
C ALA A 87 -13.11 -12.15 -11.77
N SER A 88 -12.87 -13.28 -11.09
CA SER A 88 -13.85 -13.86 -10.16
C SER A 88 -14.07 -13.01 -8.91
N MET A 89 -13.05 -12.25 -8.49
CA MET A 89 -13.15 -11.19 -7.48
C MET A 89 -13.80 -9.90 -8.01
N ARG A 90 -14.23 -9.86 -9.28
CA ARG A 90 -14.84 -8.69 -9.97
C ARG A 90 -13.91 -7.47 -10.05
N ARG A 91 -12.60 -7.69 -10.05
CA ARG A 91 -11.62 -6.62 -10.30
C ARG A 91 -11.66 -6.24 -11.78
N ARG A 92 -11.63 -4.93 -12.04
CA ARG A 92 -11.70 -4.35 -13.39
C ARG A 92 -10.32 -4.00 -13.94
N TYR A 93 -9.31 -4.75 -13.53
CA TYR A 93 -7.93 -4.61 -13.94
C TYR A 93 -7.28 -5.99 -14.00
N LEU A 94 -6.19 -6.07 -14.76
CA LEU A 94 -5.35 -7.25 -14.87
C LEU A 94 -4.02 -7.00 -14.15
N ARG A 95 -3.28 -8.06 -13.85
CA ARG A 95 -1.97 -7.98 -13.19
C ARG A 95 -0.94 -7.18 -14.00
N GLU A 96 -1.09 -7.14 -15.32
CA GLU A 96 -0.19 -6.40 -16.21
C GLU A 96 -0.25 -4.89 -15.95
N LEU A 97 -1.45 -4.34 -15.73
CA LEU A 97 -1.62 -2.94 -15.31
C LEU A 97 -0.93 -2.68 -13.97
N TYR A 98 -1.03 -3.63 -13.03
CA TYR A 98 -0.37 -3.53 -11.74
C TYR A 98 1.15 -3.47 -11.90
N ALA A 99 1.72 -4.35 -12.72
CA ALA A 99 3.16 -4.36 -13.02
C ALA A 99 3.62 -3.07 -13.70
N GLU A 100 2.82 -2.51 -14.61
CA GLU A 100 3.09 -1.21 -15.24
C GLU A 100 3.17 -0.08 -14.21
N LYS A 101 2.22 0.00 -13.27
CA LYS A 101 2.23 1.03 -12.20
C LYS A 101 3.43 0.89 -11.28
N VAL A 102 3.73 -0.34 -10.85
CA VAL A 102 4.93 -0.61 -10.03
C VAL A 102 6.20 -0.22 -10.77
N GLY A 103 6.32 -0.60 -12.05
CA GLY A 103 7.47 -0.26 -12.89
C GLY A 103 7.66 1.25 -13.05
N LEU A 104 6.57 2.00 -13.29
CA LEU A 104 6.62 3.45 -13.39
C LEU A 104 7.05 4.10 -12.07
N ILE A 105 6.44 3.70 -10.94
CA ILE A 105 6.82 4.18 -9.61
C ILE A 105 8.31 3.93 -9.37
N LYS A 106 8.82 2.73 -9.63
CA LYS A 106 10.22 2.38 -9.38
C LYS A 106 11.20 3.07 -10.35
N THR A 107 10.75 3.39 -11.56
CA THR A 107 11.54 4.18 -12.50
C THR A 107 11.72 5.62 -12.01
N MET A 108 10.65 6.23 -11.49
CA MET A 108 10.67 7.63 -11.03
C MET A 108 11.21 7.80 -9.62
N MET A 109 10.90 6.85 -8.74
CA MET A 109 11.28 6.82 -7.33
C MET A 109 11.82 5.42 -6.99
N PRO A 110 13.08 5.09 -7.33
CA PRO A 110 13.67 3.78 -7.04
C PRO A 110 13.61 3.40 -5.54
N HIS A 111 13.64 4.40 -4.67
CA HIS A 111 13.57 4.28 -3.22
C HIS A 111 12.15 4.19 -2.66
N ALA A 112 11.10 4.28 -3.49
CA ALA A 112 9.72 4.25 -3.03
C ALA A 112 9.36 2.90 -2.42
N CYS A 113 8.61 2.95 -1.32
CA CYS A 113 8.07 1.77 -0.68
C CYS A 113 6.69 1.44 -1.25
N ILE A 114 6.50 0.18 -1.67
CA ILE A 114 5.24 -0.27 -2.27
C ILE A 114 4.66 -1.41 -1.42
N GLY A 115 3.58 -1.12 -0.71
CA GLY A 115 2.78 -2.11 0.03
C GLY A 115 1.67 -2.69 -0.84
N VAL A 116 1.37 -3.97 -0.65
CA VAL A 116 0.40 -4.69 -1.48
C VAL A 116 -0.57 -5.50 -0.63
N ASP A 117 -1.86 -5.38 -0.88
CA ASP A 117 -2.85 -6.29 -0.29
C ASP A 117 -3.08 -7.50 -1.19
N VAL A 118 -3.04 -8.70 -0.62
CA VAL A 118 -3.28 -9.98 -1.31
C VAL A 118 -4.25 -10.84 -0.50
N ILE A 119 -5.23 -11.45 -1.16
CA ILE A 119 -6.18 -12.39 -0.55
C ILE A 119 -5.83 -13.80 -0.99
N VAL A 120 -5.65 -14.71 -0.03
CA VAL A 120 -5.43 -16.13 -0.29
C VAL A 120 -6.64 -16.97 0.10
N GLY A 121 -6.84 -18.08 -0.60
CA GLY A 121 -7.92 -19.01 -0.32
C GLY A 121 -9.28 -18.55 -0.83
N PHE A 122 -9.32 -17.63 -1.81
CA PHE A 122 -10.56 -17.21 -2.44
C PHE A 122 -11.25 -18.42 -3.09
N PRO A 123 -12.59 -18.55 -3.02
CA PRO A 123 -13.29 -19.65 -3.67
C PRO A 123 -12.93 -19.74 -5.16
N GLY A 124 -12.64 -20.95 -5.63
CA GLY A 124 -12.13 -21.20 -6.99
C GLY A 124 -10.61 -21.05 -7.17
N GLU A 125 -9.86 -20.59 -6.17
CA GLU A 125 -8.39 -20.47 -6.26
C GLU A 125 -7.72 -21.86 -6.24
N THR A 126 -7.22 -22.28 -7.40
CA THR A 126 -6.46 -23.52 -7.57
C THR A 126 -5.01 -23.37 -7.09
N ASP A 127 -4.31 -24.50 -6.93
CA ASP A 127 -2.88 -24.46 -6.59
C ASP A 127 -2.05 -23.77 -7.67
N GLU A 128 -2.43 -23.91 -8.95
CA GLU A 128 -1.73 -23.21 -10.03
C GLU A 128 -1.98 -21.71 -9.99
N ALA A 129 -3.21 -21.27 -9.69
CA ALA A 129 -3.51 -19.84 -9.54
C ALA A 129 -2.75 -19.21 -8.35
N PHE A 130 -2.60 -19.96 -7.25
CA PHE A 130 -1.79 -19.54 -6.12
C PHE A 130 -0.29 -19.48 -6.46
N ARG A 131 0.24 -20.50 -7.18
CA ARG A 131 1.63 -20.49 -7.66
C ARG A 131 1.89 -19.32 -8.61
N ASP A 132 0.96 -19.04 -9.52
CA ASP A 132 1.04 -17.91 -10.45
C ASP A 132 1.06 -16.58 -9.71
N THR A 133 0.21 -16.43 -8.69
CA THR A 133 0.24 -15.27 -7.79
C THR A 133 1.58 -15.14 -7.07
N THR A 134 2.13 -16.24 -6.57
CA THR A 134 3.40 -16.25 -5.85
C THR A 134 4.56 -15.85 -6.76
N ARG A 135 4.67 -16.45 -7.95
CA ARG A 135 5.69 -16.09 -8.96
C ARG A 135 5.61 -14.62 -9.36
N PHE A 136 4.40 -14.15 -9.67
CA PHE A 136 4.18 -12.74 -10.03
C PHE A 136 4.64 -11.80 -8.92
N LEU A 137 4.28 -12.08 -7.67
CA LEU A 137 4.73 -11.30 -6.52
C LEU A 137 6.24 -11.37 -6.33
N GLU A 138 6.88 -12.52 -6.53
CA GLU A 138 8.34 -12.67 -6.49
C GLU A 138 9.05 -11.76 -7.50
N GLU A 139 8.55 -11.71 -8.74
CA GLU A 139 9.15 -10.98 -9.87
C GLU A 139 9.02 -9.46 -9.77
N ILE A 140 7.91 -8.93 -9.24
CA ILE A 140 7.69 -7.48 -9.17
C ILE A 140 8.43 -6.81 -8.01
N ASP A 141 8.91 -5.58 -8.24
CA ASP A 141 9.68 -4.79 -7.27
C ASP A 141 8.76 -4.04 -6.29
N ILE A 142 8.19 -4.80 -5.36
CA ILE A 142 7.37 -4.32 -4.24
C ILE A 142 8.11 -4.53 -2.91
N SER A 143 7.71 -3.78 -1.89
CA SER A 143 8.41 -3.77 -0.59
C SER A 143 7.82 -4.76 0.40
N TYR A 144 6.50 -4.88 0.51
CA TYR A 144 5.86 -5.80 1.46
C TYR A 144 4.43 -6.15 1.06
N LEU A 145 3.88 -7.18 1.70
CA LEU A 145 2.52 -7.66 1.50
C LEU A 145 1.73 -7.60 2.82
N HIS A 146 0.48 -7.16 2.74
CA HIS A 146 -0.54 -7.56 3.68
C HIS A 146 -1.30 -8.75 3.11
N VAL A 147 -1.23 -9.89 3.81
CA VAL A 147 -1.84 -11.14 3.35
C VAL A 147 -3.09 -11.42 4.16
N PHE A 148 -4.23 -11.36 3.51
CA PHE A 148 -5.53 -11.66 4.10
C PHE A 148 -5.95 -13.09 3.75
N THR A 149 -6.38 -13.83 4.76
CA THR A 149 -7.06 -15.11 4.53
C THR A 149 -8.50 -14.81 4.15
N TYR A 150 -8.99 -15.36 3.02
CA TYR A 150 -10.39 -15.20 2.65
C TYR A 150 -11.30 -15.72 3.76
N SER A 151 -12.26 -14.88 4.13
CA SER A 151 -13.35 -15.20 5.06
C SER A 151 -14.66 -15.02 4.33
N GLU A 152 -15.52 -16.02 4.47
CA GLU A 152 -16.89 -16.00 4.00
C GLU A 152 -17.65 -14.83 4.63
N ARG A 153 -18.40 -14.11 3.80
CA ARG A 153 -19.31 -13.07 4.24
C ARG A 153 -20.68 -13.34 3.64
N ASP A 154 -21.70 -13.29 4.49
CA ASP A 154 -23.10 -13.42 4.08
C ASP A 154 -23.44 -12.38 3.01
N ASN A 155 -24.38 -12.74 2.14
CA ASN A 155 -24.87 -11.89 1.03
C ASN A 155 -23.80 -11.50 -0.01
N THR A 156 -22.73 -12.28 -0.17
CA THR A 156 -21.74 -12.09 -1.23
C THR A 156 -21.85 -13.16 -2.31
N GLN A 157 -21.53 -12.78 -3.56
CA GLN A 157 -21.50 -13.74 -4.67
C GLN A 157 -20.37 -14.77 -4.55
N ALA A 158 -19.32 -14.46 -3.78
CA ALA A 158 -18.20 -15.36 -3.57
C ALA A 158 -18.62 -16.69 -2.92
N LEU A 159 -19.72 -16.71 -2.15
CA LEU A 159 -20.30 -17.93 -1.57
C LEU A 159 -20.80 -18.95 -2.61
N GLN A 160 -21.13 -18.48 -3.81
CA GLN A 160 -21.62 -19.32 -4.91
C GLN A 160 -20.49 -19.94 -5.73
N ILE A 161 -19.26 -19.45 -5.57
CA ILE A 161 -18.10 -19.90 -6.34
C ILE A 161 -17.57 -21.21 -5.72
N ARG A 162 -17.26 -22.18 -6.58
CA ARG A 162 -16.74 -23.50 -6.21
C ARG A 162 -15.47 -23.82 -7.02
N PRO A 163 -14.57 -24.69 -6.52
CA PRO A 163 -14.59 -25.28 -5.18
C PRO A 163 -14.20 -24.27 -4.09
N VAL A 164 -14.66 -24.53 -2.86
CA VAL A 164 -14.18 -23.76 -1.70
C VAL A 164 -12.79 -24.27 -1.32
N VAL A 165 -11.85 -23.36 -1.09
CA VAL A 165 -10.51 -23.73 -0.62
C VAL A 165 -10.59 -24.13 0.86
N PRO A 166 -10.11 -25.32 1.28
CA PRO A 166 -10.11 -25.74 2.68
C PRO A 166 -9.29 -24.79 3.57
N MET A 167 -9.74 -24.54 4.80
CA MET A 167 -9.08 -23.60 5.73
C MET A 167 -7.59 -23.90 5.96
N GLY A 168 -7.22 -25.18 6.07
CA GLY A 168 -5.81 -25.58 6.21
C GLY A 168 -4.94 -25.09 5.05
N VAL A 169 -5.44 -25.22 3.82
CA VAL A 169 -4.77 -24.73 2.60
C VAL A 169 -4.70 -23.20 2.61
N ARG A 170 -5.77 -22.50 3.03
CA ARG A 170 -5.73 -21.02 3.11
C ARG A 170 -4.66 -20.54 4.09
N HIS A 171 -4.52 -21.19 5.25
CA HIS A 171 -3.50 -20.84 6.24
C HIS A 171 -2.09 -21.16 5.76
N GLU A 172 -1.89 -22.26 5.05
CA GLU A 172 -0.61 -22.59 4.42
C GLU A 172 -0.21 -21.53 3.39
N ARG A 173 -1.12 -21.18 2.47
CA ARG A 173 -0.92 -20.12 1.47
C ARG A 173 -0.63 -18.77 2.12
N ASN A 174 -1.33 -18.45 3.22
CA ASN A 174 -1.09 -17.22 3.98
C ASN A 174 0.34 -17.19 4.54
N LYS A 175 0.77 -18.28 5.18
CA LYS A 175 2.13 -18.41 5.74
C LYS A 175 3.19 -18.24 4.66
N ILE A 176 3.00 -18.85 3.48
CA ILE A 176 3.91 -18.72 2.34
C ILE A 176 4.08 -17.25 1.94
N LEU A 177 2.98 -16.53 1.70
CA LEU A 177 3.07 -15.13 1.27
C LEU A 177 3.55 -14.19 2.39
N ARG A 178 3.26 -14.49 3.67
CA ARG A 178 3.84 -13.71 4.79
C ARG A 178 5.36 -13.87 4.86
N ASN A 179 5.89 -15.06 4.59
CA ASN A 179 7.34 -15.28 4.50
C ASN A 179 7.96 -14.53 3.30
N LEU A 180 7.28 -14.52 2.15
CA LEU A 180 7.69 -13.71 1.00
C LEU A 180 7.70 -12.22 1.35
N SER A 181 6.66 -11.72 2.01
CA SER A 181 6.60 -10.33 2.49
C SER A 181 7.75 -9.97 3.40
N PHE A 182 8.09 -10.84 4.35
CA PHE A 182 9.22 -10.61 5.26
C PHE A 182 10.52 -10.47 4.49
N ARG A 183 10.79 -11.38 3.55
CA ARG A 183 11.99 -11.35 2.70
C ARG A 183 12.06 -10.09 1.83
N LYS A 184 10.94 -9.66 1.24
CA LYS A 184 10.89 -8.44 0.42
C LYS A 184 11.13 -7.19 1.26
N MET A 185 10.53 -7.12 2.45
CA MET A 185 10.72 -5.97 3.34
C MET A 185 12.16 -5.89 3.83
N GLN A 186 12.74 -7.03 4.21
CA GLN A 186 14.15 -7.12 4.56
C GLN A 186 15.04 -6.63 3.42
N ALA A 187 14.85 -7.15 2.21
CA ALA A 187 15.64 -6.73 1.05
C ALA A 187 15.45 -5.25 0.71
N PHE A 188 14.24 -4.71 0.91
CA PHE A 188 13.98 -3.27 0.75
C PHE A 188 14.74 -2.45 1.79
N THR A 189 14.68 -2.81 3.06
CA THR A 189 15.39 -2.10 4.13
C THR A 189 16.91 -2.19 3.96
N GLU A 190 17.44 -3.36 3.60
CA GLU A 190 18.88 -3.58 3.39
C GLU A 190 19.48 -2.65 2.32
N LYS A 191 18.72 -2.35 1.26
CA LYS A 191 19.14 -1.42 0.19
C LYS A 191 19.34 0.01 0.69
N HIS A 192 18.73 0.39 1.80
CA HIS A 192 18.77 1.76 2.34
C HIS A 192 19.67 1.89 3.58
N ILE A 193 20.33 0.81 4.02
CA ILE A 193 21.26 0.85 5.15
C ILE A 193 22.40 1.85 4.84
N GLY A 194 22.69 2.72 5.80
CA GLY A 194 23.71 3.77 5.65
C GLY A 194 23.19 5.06 5.00
N GLU A 195 21.96 5.09 4.48
CA GLU A 195 21.33 6.32 4.02
C GLU A 195 20.81 7.16 5.20
N THR A 196 21.04 8.47 5.16
CA THR A 196 20.40 9.40 6.09
C THR A 196 19.04 9.84 5.56
N ARG A 197 17.97 9.53 6.30
CA ARG A 197 16.58 9.83 5.95
C ARG A 197 15.86 10.49 7.12
N LYS A 198 14.81 11.25 6.83
CA LYS A 198 14.04 11.97 7.87
C LYS A 198 12.99 11.03 8.48
N VAL A 199 13.07 10.80 9.79
CA VAL A 199 12.14 9.95 10.54
C VAL A 199 11.15 10.81 11.32
N LEU A 200 9.86 10.54 11.18
CA LEU A 200 8.84 11.08 12.08
C LEU A 200 8.58 10.05 13.18
N PHE A 201 8.90 10.40 14.43
CA PHE A 201 8.68 9.52 15.57
C PHE A 201 7.30 9.71 16.22
N GLU A 202 6.69 8.59 16.59
CA GLU A 202 5.41 8.54 17.28
C GLU A 202 5.58 8.72 18.80
N SER A 203 4.48 9.02 19.50
CA SER A 203 4.48 9.25 20.94
C SER A 203 4.51 7.98 21.79
N ALA A 204 4.28 6.81 21.19
CA ALA A 204 4.16 5.56 21.92
C ALA A 204 5.50 5.14 22.54
N ASN A 205 5.52 5.00 23.87
CA ASN A 205 6.62 4.37 24.60
C ASN A 205 6.26 2.91 24.87
N LYS A 206 6.92 1.99 24.17
CA LYS A 206 6.79 0.55 24.34
C LYS A 206 8.07 0.02 24.98
N ASN A 207 8.04 -0.22 26.28
CA ASN A 207 9.16 -0.78 27.05
C ASN A 207 10.46 0.04 26.92
N GLY A 208 10.37 1.37 26.95
CA GLY A 208 11.53 2.27 26.81
C GLY A 208 11.97 2.51 25.37
N MET A 209 11.23 1.99 24.39
CA MET A 209 11.48 2.19 22.96
C MET A 209 10.36 3.03 22.33
N MET A 210 10.70 3.79 21.30
CA MET A 210 9.76 4.48 20.41
C MET A 210 9.93 3.99 18.97
N GLU A 211 8.87 4.15 18.19
CA GLU A 211 8.85 3.80 16.77
C GLU A 211 8.62 5.06 15.94
N GLY A 212 9.18 5.07 14.72
CA GLY A 212 8.99 6.13 13.75
C GLY A 212 9.15 5.61 12.34
N PHE A 213 8.77 6.42 11.36
CA PHE A 213 8.85 6.05 9.96
C PHE A 213 9.62 7.09 9.15
N THR A 214 10.52 6.60 8.29
CA THR A 214 11.13 7.42 7.24
C THR A 214 10.07 7.86 6.22
N ASP A 215 10.42 8.81 5.34
CA ASP A 215 9.58 9.21 4.20
C ASP A 215 9.18 7.99 3.33
N ASN A 216 10.14 7.11 3.00
CA ASN A 216 9.87 5.84 2.30
C ASN A 216 9.40 4.70 3.22
N TYR A 217 8.79 5.00 4.36
CA TYR A 217 8.04 4.04 5.19
C TYR A 217 8.87 2.89 5.78
N ILE A 218 10.18 3.07 5.95
CA ILE A 218 11.02 2.18 6.75
C ILE A 218 10.75 2.49 8.22
N LYS A 219 10.41 1.44 8.98
CA LYS A 219 10.20 1.57 10.42
C LYS A 219 11.53 1.62 11.15
N ILE A 220 11.71 2.63 11.96
CA ILE A 220 12.85 2.81 12.86
C ILE A 220 12.38 2.57 14.30
N THR A 221 13.22 1.87 15.07
CA THR A 221 12.99 1.64 16.50
C THR A 221 14.20 2.19 17.26
N ALA A 222 13.96 3.09 18.21
CA ALA A 222 15.01 3.78 18.96
C ALA A 222 14.65 3.86 20.45
N PRO A 223 15.63 4.07 21.36
CA PRO A 223 15.33 4.40 22.74
C PRO A 223 14.42 5.63 22.82
N TYR A 224 13.42 5.58 23.71
CA TYR A 224 12.45 6.65 23.87
C TYR A 224 13.14 7.96 24.30
N LYS A 225 12.80 9.05 23.60
CA LYS A 225 13.22 10.41 23.90
C LYS A 225 12.03 11.35 23.75
N GLU A 226 11.67 12.04 24.82
CA GLU A 226 10.50 12.92 24.85
C GLU A 226 10.63 14.05 23.82
N GLU A 227 11.85 14.55 23.60
CA GLU A 227 12.16 15.60 22.62
C GLU A 227 11.96 15.16 21.16
N TRP A 228 11.88 13.87 20.88
CA TRP A 228 11.65 13.34 19.53
C TRP A 228 10.17 13.09 19.23
N VAL A 229 9.30 13.13 20.24
CA VAL A 229 7.87 12.89 20.05
C VAL A 229 7.28 13.93 19.10
N ASN A 230 6.67 13.43 18.01
CA ASN A 230 6.08 14.26 16.95
C ASN A 230 7.09 15.24 16.31
N GLN A 231 8.37 14.87 16.29
CA GLN A 231 9.44 15.59 15.60
C GLN A 231 9.95 14.79 14.40
N VAL A 232 10.43 15.53 13.40
CA VAL A 232 11.15 14.97 12.26
C VAL A 232 12.64 15.04 12.55
N VAL A 233 13.30 13.89 12.64
CA VAL A 233 14.70 13.74 13.04
C VAL A 233 15.49 13.10 11.89
N GLU A 234 16.70 13.57 11.62
CA GLU A 234 17.60 12.90 10.69
C GLU A 234 18.13 11.61 11.31
N TRP A 235 18.04 10.50 10.56
CA TRP A 235 18.42 9.18 11.04
C TRP A 235 19.16 8.42 9.93
N THR A 236 20.26 7.76 10.28
CA THR A 236 20.95 6.83 9.38
C THR A 236 20.35 5.44 9.56
N VAL A 237 19.71 4.92 8.50
CA VAL A 237 19.03 3.61 8.49
C VAL A 237 20.02 2.47 8.73
#